data_AF-A0A2G4KCV4-F1
#
_entry.id   AF-A0A2G4KCV4-F1
#
_cell.length_a   1.000
_cell.length_b   1.000
_cell.length_c   1.000
_cell.angle_alpha   90.00
_cell.angle_beta   90.00
_cell.angle_gamma   90.00
#
_symmetry.space_group_name_H-M   'P 1'
#
loop_
_entity.id
_entity.type
_entity.pdbx_description
1 polymer ?
#
loop_
_entity_poly.entity_id
_entity_poly.type
_entity_poly.pdbx_seq_one_letter_code
_entity_poly.pdbx_strand_id
1 'polypeptide(L)'
;MTTINPYSSTYAPGLTAGQTATQRANQATGYGQTRDQSPTINTPAVNVTLSPAAQAALKAQTDSRTVEGVVAESKAQIAARLKAAGTTNALKDGNPTIDVSGLDRRSLYAVASNQGGDFPIEQQVVASLALKAQHDQALAGPAAQARLTGDYATLYQTAIDQMDAAGPEEKASAAWSRDRAALVEARGQAIARPGLAPVGVKNDRVAAYVNETGSMVAGAKTRDFGKVATDVRVALDKQYSLAVHPDAAKSPDSGYIDFRRFDDRSLAAVALNQDEQFSAHEIHMAEIEVRSRDSAAIKASFQSTSDDPGGFGKAMITRYAGMTTEERQASGWTPAAYAKMVELQASREKLSQMFNANGSMAGPPSLLDYL
;
A
#
# COMPACT_ATOMS: atom_id res chain seq x y z
N MET A 1 44.47 -14.15 -51.85
CA MET A 1 43.00 -14.09 -51.72
C MET A 1 42.61 -14.75 -50.43
N THR A 2 42.28 -13.97 -49.39
CA THR A 2 41.49 -14.49 -48.27
C THR A 2 40.71 -13.33 -47.66
N THR A 3 39.39 -13.52 -47.64
CA THR A 3 38.34 -12.55 -47.34
C THR A 3 38.19 -12.36 -45.83
N ILE A 4 38.06 -11.11 -45.36
CA ILE A 4 37.69 -10.77 -43.98
C ILE A 4 36.16 -10.87 -43.86
N ASN A 5 35.67 -11.63 -42.87
CA ASN A 5 34.25 -11.76 -42.53
C ASN A 5 33.95 -10.91 -41.28
N PRO A 6 33.09 -9.87 -41.31
CA PRO A 6 32.96 -8.91 -40.21
C PRO A 6 31.74 -9.14 -39.29
N TYR A 7 31.33 -10.39 -39.04
CA TYR A 7 30.28 -10.67 -38.06
C TYR A 7 30.58 -11.91 -37.21
N SER A 8 31.25 -11.71 -36.08
CA SER A 8 31.22 -12.63 -34.94
C SER A 8 30.85 -11.85 -33.68
N SER A 9 29.56 -11.80 -33.38
CA SER A 9 29.04 -11.40 -32.07
C SER A 9 29.24 -12.59 -31.13
N THR A 10 30.24 -12.50 -30.25
CA THR A 10 30.47 -13.50 -29.21
C THR A 10 29.45 -13.29 -28.10
N TYR A 11 28.42 -14.14 -28.08
CA TYR A 11 27.52 -14.31 -26.95
C TYR A 11 28.33 -14.70 -25.70
N ALA A 12 28.29 -13.87 -24.66
CA ALA A 12 28.81 -14.23 -23.34
C ALA A 12 27.77 -15.11 -22.60
N PRO A 13 28.18 -16.23 -21.96
CA PRO A 13 27.25 -17.14 -21.29
C PRO A 13 26.64 -16.56 -20.00
N GLY A 14 25.30 -16.51 -19.99
CA GLY A 14 24.39 -16.98 -18.94
C GLY A 14 24.72 -16.78 -17.46
N LEU A 15 23.99 -15.84 -16.84
CA LEU A 15 23.77 -15.70 -15.41
C LEU A 15 23.07 -16.94 -14.83
N THR A 16 23.63 -17.55 -13.79
CA THR A 16 22.98 -18.64 -13.04
C THR A 16 22.13 -18.10 -11.90
N ALA A 17 20.91 -18.62 -11.75
CA ALA A 17 20.02 -18.28 -10.63
C ALA A 17 20.58 -18.82 -9.30
N GLY A 18 20.68 -17.95 -8.28
CA GLY A 18 21.06 -18.34 -6.91
C GLY A 18 22.05 -17.45 -6.17
N GLN A 19 22.63 -16.42 -6.80
CA GLN A 19 23.62 -15.55 -6.14
C GLN A 19 22.98 -14.46 -5.26
N THR A 20 23.47 -14.32 -4.02
CA THR A 20 23.06 -13.27 -3.07
C THR A 20 23.57 -11.88 -3.49
N ALA A 21 22.93 -10.81 -3.01
CA ALA A 21 23.30 -9.43 -3.35
C ALA A 21 24.78 -9.11 -3.03
N THR A 22 25.35 -9.72 -1.97
CA THR A 22 26.77 -9.59 -1.60
C THR A 22 27.70 -10.27 -2.60
N GLN A 23 27.30 -11.39 -3.22
CA GLN A 23 28.08 -12.06 -4.27
C GLN A 23 28.03 -11.32 -5.61
N ARG A 24 26.98 -10.52 -5.85
CA ARG A 24 26.88 -9.63 -7.02
C ARG A 24 27.78 -8.40 -6.88
N ALA A 25 27.90 -7.85 -5.67
CA ALA A 25 28.82 -6.74 -5.38
C ALA A 25 30.29 -7.16 -5.48
N ASN A 26 30.63 -8.38 -5.07
CA ASN A 26 32.02 -8.89 -5.10
C ASN A 26 32.50 -9.33 -6.50
N GLN A 27 31.60 -9.56 -7.47
CA GLN A 27 32.00 -9.80 -8.86
C GLN A 27 32.28 -8.49 -9.63
N ALA A 28 31.72 -7.36 -9.17
CA ALA A 28 32.04 -6.04 -9.72
C ALA A 28 33.44 -5.54 -9.29
N THR A 29 34.02 -6.07 -8.21
CA THR A 29 35.38 -5.74 -7.75
C THR A 29 36.48 -6.56 -8.41
N GLY A 30 36.15 -7.55 -9.25
CA GLY A 30 37.11 -8.43 -9.92
C GLY A 30 37.90 -7.82 -11.09
N TYR A 31 37.61 -6.58 -11.50
CA TYR A 31 38.36 -5.84 -12.53
C TYR A 31 39.09 -4.60 -11.99
N GLY A 32 39.34 -4.55 -10.68
CA GLY A 32 40.22 -3.57 -10.08
C GLY A 32 41.70 -3.90 -10.25
N GLN A 33 42.21 -4.02 -11.48
CA GLN A 33 43.64 -3.85 -11.70
C GLN A 33 43.95 -2.36 -11.66
N THR A 34 44.75 -1.94 -10.68
CA THR A 34 45.35 -0.60 -10.58
C THR A 34 46.17 -0.33 -11.83
N ARG A 35 45.60 0.43 -12.77
CA ARG A 35 46.32 0.97 -13.93
C ARG A 35 46.93 2.30 -13.54
N ASP A 36 47.95 2.24 -12.69
CA ASP A 36 48.86 3.35 -12.58
C ASP A 36 49.82 3.29 -13.79
N GLN A 37 49.96 4.42 -14.48
CA GLN A 37 50.80 4.67 -15.67
C GLN A 37 50.28 4.20 -17.05
N SER A 38 49.43 5.02 -17.70
CA SER A 38 49.45 5.27 -19.16
C SER A 38 48.57 6.49 -19.52
N PRO A 39 48.91 7.26 -20.57
CA PRO A 39 48.48 8.65 -20.73
C PRO A 39 47.05 8.79 -21.27
N THR A 40 46.29 9.70 -20.64
CA THR A 40 45.08 10.39 -21.13
C THR A 40 44.18 9.62 -22.10
N ILE A 41 43.34 8.73 -21.58
CA ILE A 41 42.08 8.38 -22.23
C ILE A 41 40.96 9.01 -21.39
N ASN A 42 40.44 10.14 -21.86
CA ASN A 42 39.16 10.70 -21.41
C ASN A 42 38.07 9.65 -21.70
N THR A 43 37.86 8.75 -20.74
CA THR A 43 36.75 7.82 -20.79
C THR A 43 35.53 8.62 -20.33
N PRO A 44 34.48 8.77 -21.15
CA PRO A 44 33.28 9.49 -20.73
C PRO A 44 32.73 8.82 -19.48
N ALA A 45 32.49 9.60 -18.43
CA ALA A 45 31.88 9.12 -17.21
C ALA A 45 30.54 8.47 -17.55
N VAL A 46 30.43 7.16 -17.30
CA VAL A 46 29.14 6.46 -17.41
C VAL A 46 28.33 6.88 -16.20
N ASN A 47 27.41 7.84 -16.39
CA ASN A 47 26.45 8.20 -15.37
C ASN A 47 25.44 7.04 -15.21
N VAL A 48 25.65 6.19 -14.21
CA VAL A 48 24.67 5.18 -13.82
C VAL A 48 23.59 5.85 -12.97
N THR A 49 22.46 6.19 -13.60
CA THR A 49 21.30 6.68 -12.86
C THR A 49 20.55 5.49 -12.25
N LEU A 50 20.59 5.36 -10.93
CA LEU A 50 19.80 4.38 -10.20
C LEU A 50 18.30 4.66 -10.39
N SER A 51 17.48 3.61 -10.47
CA SER A 51 16.02 3.77 -10.43
C SER A 51 15.58 4.38 -9.08
N PRO A 52 14.43 5.06 -8.99
CA PRO A 52 13.93 5.59 -7.73
C PRO A 52 13.82 4.53 -6.61
N ALA A 53 13.41 3.30 -6.97
CA ALA A 53 13.37 2.18 -6.04
C ALA A 53 14.77 1.76 -5.56
N ALA A 54 15.76 1.72 -6.46
CA ALA A 54 17.14 1.41 -6.09
C ALA A 54 17.77 2.52 -5.23
N GLN A 55 17.44 3.79 -5.49
CA GLN A 55 17.88 4.90 -4.65
C GLN A 55 17.26 4.82 -3.25
N ALA A 56 15.96 4.50 -3.14
CA ALA A 56 15.28 4.32 -1.86
C ALA A 56 15.85 3.13 -1.07
N ALA A 57 16.11 2.00 -1.75
CA ALA A 57 16.74 0.83 -1.14
C ALA A 57 18.17 1.12 -0.66
N LEU A 58 18.96 1.84 -1.46
CA LEU A 58 20.30 2.27 -1.07
C LEU A 58 20.25 3.20 0.15
N LYS A 59 19.34 4.19 0.15
CA LYS A 59 19.13 5.08 1.29
C LYS A 59 18.76 4.30 2.55
N ALA A 60 17.85 3.34 2.46
CA ALA A 60 17.47 2.49 3.59
C ALA A 60 18.64 1.62 4.09
N GLN A 61 19.53 1.19 3.20
CA GLN A 61 20.68 0.37 3.54
C GLN A 61 21.84 1.18 4.14
N THR A 62 21.99 2.45 3.77
CA THR A 62 23.05 3.34 4.26
C THR A 62 22.61 4.25 5.40
N ASP A 63 21.34 4.19 5.80
CA ASP A 63 20.79 4.96 6.91
C ASP A 63 21.33 4.44 8.26
N SER A 64 22.20 5.24 8.88
CA SER A 64 22.83 4.95 10.15
C SER A 64 22.09 5.49 11.37
N ARG A 65 20.91 6.11 11.20
CA ARG A 65 20.10 6.60 12.33
C ARG A 65 19.72 5.43 13.24
N THR A 66 19.76 5.64 14.55
CA THR A 66 19.20 4.67 15.53
C THR A 66 17.67 4.74 15.53
N VAL A 67 17.01 3.73 16.10
CA VAL A 67 15.54 3.71 16.27
C VAL A 67 15.08 4.96 17.02
N GLU A 68 15.76 5.31 18.11
CA GLU A 68 15.46 6.48 18.94
C GLU A 68 15.64 7.78 18.14
N GLY A 69 16.67 7.84 17.29
CA GLY A 69 16.91 8.96 16.40
C GLY A 69 15.78 9.14 15.37
N VAL A 70 15.34 8.05 14.74
CA VAL A 70 14.21 8.07 13.79
C VAL A 70 12.91 8.51 14.49
N VAL A 71 12.64 8.01 15.70
CA VAL A 71 11.47 8.39 16.49
C VAL A 71 11.51 9.87 16.87
N ALA A 72 12.64 10.37 17.38
CA ALA A 72 12.79 11.76 17.78
C ALA A 72 12.65 12.72 16.59
N GLU A 73 13.27 12.39 15.46
CA GLU A 73 13.15 13.17 14.22
C GLU A 73 11.70 13.19 13.72
N SER A 74 11.03 12.03 13.71
CA SER A 74 9.64 11.91 13.28
C SER A 74 8.70 12.75 14.16
N LYS A 75 8.88 12.72 15.49
CA LYS A 75 8.12 13.56 16.44
C LYS A 75 8.30 15.05 16.12
N ALA A 76 9.54 15.50 15.95
CA ALA A 76 9.84 16.90 15.62
C ALA A 76 9.22 17.34 14.28
N GLN A 77 9.33 16.48 13.26
CA GLN A 77 8.79 16.72 11.93
C GLN A 77 7.25 16.79 11.91
N ILE A 78 6.56 15.95 12.68
CA ILE A 78 5.10 15.99 12.79
C ILE A 78 4.66 17.21 13.59
N ALA A 79 5.31 17.52 14.71
CA ALA A 79 5.01 18.70 15.52
C ALA A 79 5.14 20.00 14.71
N ALA A 80 6.18 20.12 13.87
CA ALA A 80 6.35 21.26 12.97
C ALA A 80 5.19 21.39 11.96
N ARG A 81 4.70 20.27 11.41
CA ARG A 81 3.57 20.24 10.47
C ARG A 81 2.25 20.61 11.13
N LEU A 82 1.99 20.07 12.33
CA LEU A 82 0.82 20.42 13.13
C LEU A 82 0.80 21.92 13.45
N LYS A 83 1.94 22.47 13.88
CA LYS A 83 2.11 23.91 14.13
C LYS A 83 1.87 24.74 12.87
N ALA A 84 2.45 24.35 11.73
CA ALA A 84 2.27 25.04 10.46
C ALA A 84 0.82 25.02 9.96
N ALA A 85 0.09 23.92 10.21
CA ALA A 85 -1.32 23.77 9.87
C ALA A 85 -2.27 24.40 10.91
N GLY A 86 -1.77 24.93 12.03
CA GLY A 86 -2.60 25.52 13.08
C GLY A 86 -3.53 24.52 13.78
N THR A 87 -3.18 23.23 13.79
CA THR A 87 -3.98 22.15 14.37
C THR A 87 -3.19 21.37 15.41
N THR A 88 -3.88 20.78 16.38
CA THR A 88 -3.27 19.89 17.38
C THR A 88 -3.44 18.41 17.04
N ASN A 89 -4.40 18.07 16.17
CA ASN A 89 -4.73 16.69 15.79
C ASN A 89 -4.38 16.45 14.33
N ALA A 90 -3.76 15.30 14.04
CA ALA A 90 -3.38 14.90 12.68
C ALA A 90 -4.57 14.40 11.83
N LEU A 91 -5.69 14.06 12.48
CA LEU A 91 -6.95 13.70 11.84
C LEU A 91 -8.10 14.57 12.36
N LYS A 92 -9.06 14.86 11.47
CA LYS A 92 -10.36 15.42 11.80
C LYS A 92 -11.42 14.72 10.96
N ASP A 93 -12.39 14.08 11.61
CA ASP A 93 -13.49 13.34 10.96
C ASP A 93 -13.01 12.28 9.94
N GLY A 94 -11.86 11.65 10.24
CA GLY A 94 -11.19 10.68 9.36
C GLY A 94 -10.34 11.30 8.25
N ASN A 95 -10.28 12.62 8.12
CA ASN A 95 -9.48 13.29 7.10
C ASN A 95 -8.15 13.79 7.69
N PRO A 96 -7.00 13.57 7.01
CA PRO A 96 -5.72 14.14 7.40
C PRO A 96 -5.76 15.67 7.45
N THR A 97 -5.21 16.25 8.52
CA THR A 97 -5.05 17.70 8.69
C THR A 97 -3.64 18.19 8.36
N ILE A 98 -2.71 17.24 8.20
CA ILE A 98 -1.30 17.47 7.87
C ILE A 98 -0.88 16.56 6.72
N ASP A 99 0.05 17.05 5.90
CA ASP A 99 0.70 16.25 4.88
C ASP A 99 2.02 15.66 5.39
N VAL A 100 2.08 14.33 5.49
CA VAL A 100 3.27 13.57 5.89
C VAL A 100 3.93 12.85 4.72
N SER A 101 3.46 13.05 3.49
CA SER A 101 3.99 12.36 2.29
C SER A 101 5.49 12.62 2.05
N GLY A 102 6.00 13.75 2.53
CA GLY A 102 7.42 14.11 2.48
C GLY A 102 8.32 13.42 3.53
N LEU A 103 7.77 12.62 4.45
CA LEU A 103 8.57 11.81 5.37
C LEU A 103 9.14 10.59 4.64
N ASP A 104 10.36 10.19 4.99
CA ASP A 104 10.91 8.94 4.48
C ASP A 104 10.18 7.73 5.06
N ARG A 105 10.19 6.60 4.32
CA ARG A 105 9.48 5.37 4.70
C ARG A 105 9.82 4.88 6.10
N ARG A 106 11.08 5.00 6.54
CA ARG A 106 11.49 4.52 7.87
C ARG A 106 10.88 5.39 8.97
N SER A 107 10.86 6.71 8.79
CA SER A 107 10.15 7.66 9.66
C SER A 107 8.64 7.40 9.68
N LEU A 108 8.02 7.23 8.50
CA LEU A 108 6.60 6.87 8.39
C LEU A 108 6.30 5.55 9.09
N TYR A 109 7.15 4.53 8.92
CA TYR A 109 6.99 3.25 9.59
C TYR A 109 7.15 3.37 11.10
N ALA A 110 8.12 4.14 11.61
CA ALA A 110 8.29 4.36 13.04
C ALA A 110 7.03 4.98 13.68
N VAL A 111 6.44 5.98 13.03
CA VAL A 111 5.18 6.60 13.46
C VAL A 111 4.03 5.60 13.33
N ALA A 112 3.89 4.96 12.18
CA ALA A 112 2.81 4.02 11.88
C ALA A 112 2.86 2.75 12.74
N SER A 113 4.00 2.34 13.28
CA SER A 113 4.14 1.20 14.19
C SER A 113 4.22 1.61 15.66
N ASN A 114 4.03 2.90 15.96
CA ASN A 114 4.16 3.47 17.30
C ASN A 114 5.50 3.11 17.98
N GLN A 115 6.61 3.18 17.25
CA GLN A 115 7.92 2.95 17.82
C GLN A 115 8.21 3.98 18.91
N GLY A 116 8.70 3.51 20.06
CA GLY A 116 8.89 4.35 21.25
C GLY A 116 7.60 4.64 22.04
N GLY A 117 6.43 4.17 21.61
CA GLY A 117 5.21 4.12 22.43
C GLY A 117 4.42 5.42 22.58
N ASP A 118 4.89 6.54 22.05
CA ASP A 118 4.33 7.87 22.34
C ASP A 118 3.70 8.59 21.12
N PHE A 119 3.46 7.92 20.01
CA PHE A 119 2.78 8.55 18.87
C PHE A 119 1.26 8.50 19.10
N PRO A 120 0.55 9.63 19.08
CA PRO A 120 -0.91 9.65 19.07
C PRO A 120 -1.50 8.84 17.93
N ILE A 121 -2.63 8.15 18.17
CA ILE A 121 -3.24 7.26 17.18
C ILE A 121 -3.51 7.93 15.83
N GLU A 122 -3.88 9.21 15.83
CA GLU A 122 -4.14 9.97 14.62
C GLU A 122 -2.88 10.13 13.77
N GLN A 123 -1.72 10.31 14.42
CA GLN A 123 -0.43 10.39 13.73
C GLN A 123 -0.06 9.02 13.15
N GLN A 124 -0.28 7.95 13.91
CA GLN A 124 -0.05 6.57 13.45
C GLN A 124 -0.90 6.26 12.21
N VAL A 125 -2.17 6.68 12.20
CA VAL A 125 -3.09 6.48 11.08
C VAL A 125 -2.66 7.28 9.86
N VAL A 126 -2.35 8.56 10.01
CA VAL A 126 -1.90 9.41 8.89
C VAL A 126 -0.60 8.87 8.27
N ALA A 127 0.33 8.39 9.10
CA ALA A 127 1.54 7.73 8.61
C ALA A 127 1.24 6.41 7.89
N SER A 128 0.29 5.61 8.41
CA SER A 128 -0.16 4.37 7.76
C SER A 128 -0.80 4.64 6.39
N LEU A 129 -1.60 5.70 6.27
CA LEU A 129 -2.19 6.13 5.00
C LEU A 129 -1.12 6.62 4.01
N ALA A 130 -0.10 7.33 4.48
CA ALA A 130 1.00 7.76 3.63
C ALA A 130 1.85 6.58 3.11
N LEU A 131 2.12 5.57 3.96
CA LEU A 131 2.77 4.32 3.52
C LEU A 131 1.93 3.60 2.46
N LYS A 132 0.61 3.53 2.66
CA LYS A 132 -0.32 2.98 1.67
C LYS A 132 -0.28 3.77 0.37
N ALA A 133 -0.34 5.10 0.42
CA ALA A 133 -0.27 5.94 -0.78
C ALA A 133 1.05 5.74 -1.55
N GLN A 134 2.18 5.61 -0.85
CA GLN A 134 3.47 5.28 -1.47
C GLN A 134 3.49 3.89 -2.12
N HIS A 135 2.82 2.91 -1.51
CA HIS A 135 2.60 1.58 -2.11
C HIS A 135 1.76 1.67 -3.39
N ASP A 136 0.60 2.30 -3.28
CA ASP A 136 -0.38 2.45 -4.35
C ASP A 136 0.21 3.19 -5.56
N GLN A 137 1.02 4.23 -5.31
CA GLN A 137 1.73 4.97 -6.36
C GLN A 137 2.77 4.10 -7.07
N ALA A 138 3.50 3.26 -6.34
CA ALA A 138 4.50 2.37 -6.92
C ALA A 138 3.85 1.27 -7.78
N LEU A 139 2.65 0.80 -7.41
CA LEU A 139 1.94 -0.23 -8.13
C LEU A 139 1.13 0.28 -9.33
N ALA A 140 0.82 1.57 -9.41
CA ALA A 140 -0.07 2.13 -10.43
C ALA A 140 0.33 1.80 -11.87
N GLY A 141 1.59 2.06 -12.23
CA GLY A 141 2.12 1.76 -13.56
C GLY A 141 2.13 0.25 -13.86
N PRO A 142 2.80 -0.58 -13.04
CA PRO A 142 2.82 -2.02 -13.22
C PRO A 142 1.43 -2.67 -13.25
N ALA A 143 0.48 -2.18 -12.45
CA ALA A 143 -0.88 -2.71 -12.43
C ALA A 143 -1.65 -2.33 -13.70
N ALA A 144 -1.47 -1.11 -14.23
CA ALA A 144 -2.02 -0.74 -15.52
C ALA A 144 -1.47 -1.63 -16.64
N GLN A 145 -0.16 -1.90 -16.63
CA GLN A 145 0.46 -2.83 -17.59
C GLN A 145 -0.09 -4.25 -17.44
N ALA A 146 -0.14 -4.79 -16.21
CA ALA A 146 -0.66 -6.13 -15.94
C ALA A 146 -2.11 -6.31 -16.43
N ARG A 147 -2.94 -5.27 -16.33
CA ARG A 147 -4.32 -5.30 -16.86
C ARG A 147 -4.39 -5.38 -18.39
N LEU A 148 -3.38 -4.84 -19.09
CA LEU A 148 -3.34 -4.82 -20.55
C LEU A 148 -2.66 -6.06 -21.12
N THR A 149 -1.60 -6.54 -20.48
CA THR A 149 -0.74 -7.62 -21.00
C THR A 149 -0.92 -8.95 -20.28
N GLY A 150 -1.58 -8.94 -19.11
CA GLY A 150 -1.65 -10.10 -18.24
C GLY A 150 -0.36 -10.39 -17.47
N ASP A 151 0.61 -9.47 -17.46
CA ASP A 151 1.89 -9.62 -16.75
C ASP A 151 1.76 -9.32 -15.25
N TYR A 152 1.02 -10.19 -14.56
CA TYR A 152 0.90 -10.13 -13.10
C TYR A 152 2.20 -10.49 -12.39
N ALA A 153 3.05 -11.34 -12.98
CA ALA A 153 4.32 -11.73 -12.36
C ALA A 153 5.26 -10.54 -12.12
N THR A 154 5.34 -9.61 -13.08
CA THR A 154 6.09 -8.36 -12.91
C THR A 154 5.46 -7.44 -11.87
N LEU A 155 4.13 -7.29 -11.85
CA LEU A 155 3.43 -6.51 -10.82
C LEU A 155 3.76 -7.01 -9.40
N TYR A 156 3.68 -8.33 -9.16
CA TYR A 156 4.03 -8.90 -7.85
C TYR A 156 5.52 -8.80 -7.55
N GLN A 157 6.40 -8.89 -8.55
CA GLN A 157 7.83 -8.64 -8.34
C GLN A 157 8.09 -7.21 -7.88
N THR A 158 7.45 -6.21 -8.49
CA THR A 158 7.57 -4.81 -8.05
C THR A 158 7.10 -4.63 -6.60
N ALA A 159 6.00 -5.28 -6.20
CA ALA A 159 5.53 -5.26 -4.82
C ALA A 159 6.56 -5.88 -3.84
N ILE A 160 7.18 -7.01 -4.22
CA ILE A 160 8.24 -7.65 -3.43
C ILE A 160 9.46 -6.74 -3.31
N ASP A 161 9.92 -6.16 -4.43
CA ASP A 161 11.08 -5.27 -4.44
C ASP A 161 10.84 -4.04 -3.54
N GLN A 162 9.62 -3.51 -3.56
CA GLN A 162 9.25 -2.44 -2.64
C GLN A 162 9.29 -2.92 -1.19
N MET A 163 8.74 -4.09 -0.85
CA MET A 163 8.86 -4.63 0.52
C MET A 163 10.31 -4.88 0.93
N ASP A 164 11.17 -5.29 0.00
CA ASP A 164 12.59 -5.54 0.25
C ASP A 164 13.40 -4.25 0.41
N ALA A 165 12.89 -3.11 -0.04
CA ALA A 165 13.45 -1.79 0.23
C ALA A 165 13.10 -1.23 1.63
N ALA A 166 12.34 -1.97 2.45
CA ALA A 166 11.99 -1.58 3.80
C ALA A 166 13.23 -1.45 4.73
N GLY A 167 13.10 -0.59 5.75
CA GLY A 167 14.09 -0.43 6.81
C GLY A 167 14.19 -1.66 7.73
N PRO A 168 15.23 -1.74 8.57
CA PRO A 168 15.46 -2.89 9.44
C PRO A 168 14.30 -3.14 10.41
N GLU A 169 13.69 -2.08 10.95
CA GLU A 169 12.58 -2.20 11.89
C GLU A 169 11.33 -2.81 11.25
N GLU A 170 11.02 -2.38 10.02
CA GLU A 170 9.88 -2.92 9.28
C GLU A 170 10.10 -4.39 8.91
N LYS A 171 11.31 -4.74 8.46
CA LYS A 171 11.69 -6.11 8.13
C LYS A 171 11.66 -7.06 9.34
N ALA A 172 11.93 -6.55 10.54
CA ALA A 172 11.88 -7.32 11.77
C ALA A 172 10.43 -7.66 12.21
N SER A 173 9.42 -7.01 11.64
CA SER A 173 8.03 -7.22 12.04
C SER A 173 7.43 -8.51 11.48
N ALA A 174 6.56 -9.15 12.29
CA ALA A 174 5.81 -10.33 11.86
C ALA A 174 4.89 -10.02 10.66
N ALA A 175 4.34 -8.81 10.61
CA ALA A 175 3.52 -8.35 9.49
C ALA A 175 4.32 -8.37 8.18
N TRP A 176 5.54 -7.84 8.17
CA TRP A 176 6.38 -7.83 6.97
C TRP A 176 6.65 -9.25 6.46
N SER A 177 7.02 -10.19 7.34
CA SER A 177 7.30 -11.57 6.94
C SER A 177 6.07 -12.25 6.32
N ARG A 178 4.91 -12.12 6.97
CA ARG A 178 3.64 -12.67 6.50
C ARG A 178 3.20 -12.08 5.16
N ASP A 179 3.25 -10.76 5.03
CA ASP A 179 2.77 -10.08 3.83
C ASP A 179 3.72 -10.34 2.65
N ARG A 180 5.03 -10.42 2.90
CA ARG A 180 6.02 -10.80 1.88
C ARG A 180 5.83 -12.24 1.42
N ALA A 181 5.51 -13.17 2.32
CA ALA A 181 5.24 -14.56 1.96
C ALA A 181 4.01 -14.67 1.03
N ALA A 182 2.95 -13.92 1.30
CA ALA A 182 1.78 -13.83 0.43
C ALA A 182 2.15 -13.32 -0.97
N LEU A 183 2.97 -12.27 -1.08
CA LEU A 183 3.42 -11.76 -2.38
C LEU A 183 4.27 -12.78 -3.14
N VAL A 184 5.14 -13.52 -2.46
CA VAL A 184 5.97 -14.57 -3.08
C VAL A 184 5.09 -15.72 -3.58
N GLU A 185 4.10 -16.15 -2.80
CA GLU A 185 3.12 -17.15 -3.21
C GLU A 185 2.34 -16.69 -4.44
N ALA A 186 1.77 -15.48 -4.40
CA ALA A 186 0.99 -14.90 -5.49
C ALA A 186 1.83 -14.75 -6.76
N ARG A 187 3.10 -14.31 -6.64
CA ARG A 187 4.04 -14.28 -7.77
C ARG A 187 4.27 -15.68 -8.34
N GLY A 188 4.43 -16.69 -7.48
CA GLY A 188 4.55 -18.09 -7.90
C GLY A 188 3.34 -18.55 -8.73
N GLN A 189 2.12 -18.20 -8.28
CA GLN A 189 0.90 -18.48 -9.04
C GLN A 189 0.88 -17.75 -10.39
N ALA A 190 1.26 -16.47 -10.42
CA ALA A 190 1.29 -15.66 -11.65
C ALA A 190 2.30 -16.20 -12.69
N ILE A 191 3.43 -16.75 -12.23
CA ILE A 191 4.42 -17.42 -13.12
C ILE A 191 3.86 -18.74 -13.64
N ALA A 192 3.21 -19.53 -12.78
CA ALA A 192 2.64 -20.82 -13.16
C ALA A 192 1.44 -20.67 -14.11
N ARG A 193 0.76 -19.52 -14.08
CA ARG A 193 -0.42 -19.21 -14.90
C ARG A 193 -0.30 -17.82 -15.54
N PRO A 194 0.57 -17.67 -16.56
CA PRO A 194 0.74 -16.39 -17.25
C PRO A 194 -0.59 -15.86 -17.78
N GLY A 195 -0.83 -14.56 -17.63
CA GLY A 195 -2.07 -13.91 -18.07
C GLY A 195 -3.22 -13.95 -17.06
N LEU A 196 -3.12 -14.74 -15.98
CA LEU A 196 -4.15 -14.83 -14.95
C LEU A 196 -3.67 -14.19 -13.64
N ALA A 197 -4.54 -13.37 -13.05
CA ALA A 197 -4.30 -12.84 -11.71
C ALA A 197 -4.28 -13.98 -10.68
N PRO A 198 -3.39 -13.94 -9.67
CA PRO A 198 -3.44 -14.85 -8.53
C PRO A 198 -4.77 -14.79 -7.80
N VAL A 199 -5.20 -15.94 -7.25
CA VAL A 199 -6.48 -16.05 -6.54
C VAL A 199 -6.31 -16.84 -5.25
N GLY A 200 -7.09 -16.48 -4.23
CA GLY A 200 -7.14 -17.22 -2.97
C GLY A 200 -5.91 -17.06 -2.06
N VAL A 201 -4.97 -16.16 -2.38
CA VAL A 201 -3.82 -15.87 -1.53
C VAL A 201 -4.27 -14.99 -0.35
N LYS A 202 -4.02 -15.46 0.87
CA LYS A 202 -4.38 -14.73 2.09
C LYS A 202 -3.45 -13.52 2.28
N ASN A 203 -3.99 -12.37 2.71
CA ASN A 203 -3.26 -11.12 2.93
C ASN A 203 -2.61 -10.54 1.67
N ASP A 204 -3.13 -10.86 0.49
CA ASP A 204 -2.64 -10.31 -0.76
C ASP A 204 -2.99 -8.83 -0.91
N ARG A 205 -2.01 -7.97 -0.64
CA ARG A 205 -2.14 -6.52 -0.74
C ARG A 205 -2.20 -6.01 -2.17
N VAL A 206 -1.62 -6.74 -3.13
CA VAL A 206 -1.67 -6.37 -4.55
C VAL A 206 -3.07 -6.66 -5.09
N ALA A 207 -3.65 -7.81 -4.75
CA ALA A 207 -5.04 -8.10 -5.09
C ALA A 207 -6.01 -7.08 -4.48
N ALA A 208 -5.81 -6.72 -3.20
CA ALA A 208 -6.58 -5.65 -2.56
C ALA A 208 -6.44 -4.31 -3.28
N TYR A 209 -5.21 -3.90 -3.62
CA TYR A 209 -4.94 -2.69 -4.40
C TYR A 209 -5.61 -2.73 -5.78
N VAL A 210 -5.52 -3.86 -6.49
CA VAL A 210 -6.12 -4.03 -7.80
C VAL A 210 -7.64 -3.96 -7.72
N ASN A 211 -8.27 -4.44 -6.66
CA ASN A 211 -9.72 -4.27 -6.45
C ASN A 211 -10.08 -2.81 -6.11
N GLU A 212 -9.29 -2.17 -5.25
CA GLU A 212 -9.54 -0.78 -4.82
C GLU A 212 -9.28 0.25 -5.92
N THR A 213 -8.38 -0.02 -6.86
CA THR A 213 -7.96 0.95 -7.90
C THR A 213 -8.22 0.47 -9.32
N GLY A 214 -8.50 -0.82 -9.51
CA GLY A 214 -8.72 -1.44 -10.81
C GLY A 214 -10.13 -1.23 -11.27
N SER A 215 -10.38 -0.02 -11.72
CA SER A 215 -11.62 0.35 -12.33
C SER A 215 -11.50 0.39 -13.83
N MET A 216 -12.62 0.13 -14.52
CA MET A 216 -12.81 0.64 -15.88
C MET A 216 -12.84 2.17 -15.92
N VAL A 217 -13.05 2.84 -14.77
CA VAL A 217 -13.10 4.29 -14.62
C VAL A 217 -11.76 4.86 -14.16
N ALA A 218 -11.06 5.56 -15.06
CA ALA A 218 -9.78 6.18 -14.72
C ALA A 218 -9.95 7.28 -13.66
N GLY A 219 -9.11 7.24 -12.62
CA GLY A 219 -9.01 8.30 -11.61
C GLY A 219 -10.21 8.42 -10.67
N ALA A 220 -10.98 7.34 -10.47
CA ALA A 220 -12.22 7.39 -9.70
C ALA A 220 -12.07 8.08 -8.33
N LYS A 221 -10.99 7.85 -7.58
CA LYS A 221 -10.76 8.46 -6.26
C LYS A 221 -10.54 9.98 -6.24
N THR A 222 -10.16 10.61 -7.35
CA THR A 222 -9.84 12.05 -7.39
C THR A 222 -10.78 12.87 -8.26
N ARG A 223 -11.63 12.20 -9.05
CA ARG A 223 -12.59 12.86 -9.95
C ARG A 223 -13.90 13.21 -9.26
N ASP A 224 -14.65 14.09 -9.89
CA ASP A 224 -16.03 14.40 -9.52
C ASP A 224 -16.91 13.13 -9.51
N PHE A 225 -17.75 12.99 -8.49
CA PHE A 225 -18.51 11.76 -8.27
C PHE A 225 -19.59 11.53 -9.33
N GLY A 226 -20.27 12.57 -9.80
CA GLY A 226 -21.26 12.46 -10.89
C GLY A 226 -20.61 12.09 -12.23
N LYS A 227 -19.37 12.54 -12.47
CA LYS A 227 -18.56 12.03 -13.60
C LYS A 227 -18.17 10.57 -13.45
N VAL A 228 -17.84 10.13 -12.22
CA VAL A 228 -17.60 8.70 -11.96
C VAL A 228 -18.87 7.89 -12.25
N ALA A 229 -20.04 8.31 -11.77
CA ALA A 229 -21.32 7.65 -12.04
C ALA A 229 -21.59 7.51 -13.55
N THR A 230 -21.40 8.59 -14.32
CA THR A 230 -21.54 8.58 -15.78
C THR A 230 -20.61 7.55 -16.46
N ASP A 231 -19.34 7.51 -16.05
CA ASP A 231 -18.38 6.56 -16.63
C ASP A 231 -18.72 5.10 -16.24
N VAL A 232 -19.24 4.89 -15.03
CA VAL A 232 -19.72 3.58 -14.57
C VAL A 232 -20.92 3.11 -15.39
N ARG A 233 -21.89 3.99 -15.67
CA ARG A 233 -23.04 3.68 -16.54
C ARG A 233 -22.59 3.18 -17.90
N VAL A 234 -21.65 3.90 -18.55
CA VAL A 234 -21.08 3.50 -19.85
C VAL A 234 -20.40 2.12 -19.77
N ALA A 235 -19.67 1.86 -18.69
CA ALA A 235 -19.00 0.58 -18.49
C ALA A 235 -20.00 -0.58 -18.28
N LEU A 236 -21.08 -0.38 -17.52
CA LEU A 236 -22.14 -1.36 -17.33
C LEU A 236 -22.90 -1.64 -18.63
N ASP A 237 -23.24 -0.61 -19.41
CA ASP A 237 -23.91 -0.78 -20.70
C ASP A 237 -23.04 -1.59 -21.68
N LYS A 238 -21.73 -1.31 -21.67
CA LYS A 238 -20.76 -2.10 -22.41
C LYS A 238 -20.70 -3.55 -21.91
N GLN A 239 -20.72 -3.78 -20.59
CA GLN A 239 -20.78 -5.14 -20.05
C GLN A 239 -22.01 -5.90 -20.53
N TYR A 240 -23.19 -5.25 -20.54
CA TYR A 240 -24.44 -5.86 -20.97
C TYR A 240 -24.43 -6.22 -22.47
N SER A 241 -23.93 -5.32 -23.31
CA SER A 241 -23.80 -5.59 -24.76
C SER A 241 -22.85 -6.74 -25.10
N LEU A 242 -21.87 -7.03 -24.23
CA LEU A 242 -20.89 -8.09 -24.40
C LEU A 242 -21.25 -9.39 -23.65
N ALA A 243 -22.35 -9.39 -22.88
CA ALA A 243 -22.73 -10.52 -22.03
C ALA A 243 -23.28 -11.70 -22.85
N VAL A 244 -22.49 -12.76 -22.94
CA VAL A 244 -22.86 -14.01 -23.63
C VAL A 244 -23.29 -15.13 -22.68
N HIS A 245 -22.89 -15.08 -21.41
CA HIS A 245 -23.23 -16.11 -20.42
C HIS A 245 -24.73 -16.07 -20.07
N PRO A 246 -25.40 -17.22 -19.85
CA PRO A 246 -26.83 -17.26 -19.54
C PRO A 246 -27.23 -16.43 -18.31
N ASP A 247 -26.45 -16.52 -17.24
CA ASP A 247 -26.75 -15.86 -15.97
C ASP A 247 -26.26 -14.41 -15.89
N ALA A 248 -25.49 -13.95 -16.88
CA ALA A 248 -24.97 -12.58 -16.88
C ALA A 248 -26.09 -11.57 -17.17
N ALA A 249 -26.02 -10.41 -16.51
CA ALA A 249 -26.89 -9.29 -16.79
C ALA A 249 -26.72 -8.83 -18.25
N LYS A 250 -27.84 -8.74 -18.97
CA LYS A 250 -27.94 -8.23 -20.35
C LYS A 250 -28.73 -6.93 -20.43
N SER A 251 -29.24 -6.48 -19.29
CA SER A 251 -30.04 -5.26 -19.11
C SER A 251 -29.85 -4.77 -17.67
N PRO A 252 -30.14 -3.51 -17.38
CA PRO A 252 -30.09 -2.97 -16.02
C PRO A 252 -30.98 -3.72 -15.01
N ASP A 253 -32.06 -4.37 -15.44
CA ASP A 253 -33.12 -4.81 -14.52
C ASP A 253 -33.01 -6.28 -14.04
N SER A 254 -32.02 -7.05 -14.52
CA SER A 254 -31.92 -8.48 -14.15
C SER A 254 -30.54 -9.09 -14.42
N GLY A 255 -30.32 -10.28 -13.85
CA GLY A 255 -29.11 -11.10 -14.06
C GLY A 255 -27.93 -10.70 -13.16
N TYR A 256 -26.84 -11.46 -13.26
CA TYR A 256 -25.63 -11.20 -12.47
C TYR A 256 -24.78 -10.08 -13.08
N ILE A 257 -24.49 -9.06 -12.28
CA ILE A 257 -23.61 -7.96 -12.66
C ILE A 257 -22.23 -8.21 -12.08
N ASP A 258 -21.21 -8.23 -12.94
CA ASP A 258 -19.82 -8.41 -12.53
C ASP A 258 -19.19 -7.09 -12.06
N PHE A 259 -19.18 -6.87 -10.75
CA PHE A 259 -18.56 -5.68 -10.17
C PHE A 259 -17.05 -5.78 -9.94
N ARG A 260 -16.40 -6.93 -10.21
CA ARG A 260 -14.97 -7.15 -9.92
C ARG A 260 -14.04 -6.19 -10.65
N ARG A 261 -14.54 -5.52 -11.70
CA ARG A 261 -13.81 -4.56 -12.53
C ARG A 261 -14.07 -3.09 -12.17
N PHE A 262 -14.84 -2.85 -11.10
CA PHE A 262 -15.16 -1.53 -10.59
C PHE A 262 -14.49 -1.36 -9.23
N ASP A 263 -13.83 -0.21 -9.06
CA ASP A 263 -13.28 0.19 -7.76
C ASP A 263 -14.40 0.49 -6.74
N ASP A 264 -14.01 0.61 -5.47
CA ASP A 264 -14.96 0.81 -4.37
C ASP A 264 -15.74 2.13 -4.49
N ARG A 265 -15.15 3.20 -5.02
CA ARG A 265 -15.86 4.48 -5.24
C ARG A 265 -16.78 4.41 -6.44
N SER A 266 -16.39 3.74 -7.51
CA SER A 266 -17.27 3.44 -8.65
C SER A 266 -18.47 2.59 -8.22
N LEU A 267 -18.24 1.60 -7.36
CA LEU A 267 -19.31 0.78 -6.79
C LEU A 267 -20.23 1.60 -5.86
N ALA A 268 -19.66 2.51 -5.07
CA ALA A 268 -20.41 3.47 -4.27
C ALA A 268 -21.29 4.38 -5.15
N ALA A 269 -20.83 4.75 -6.36
CA ALA A 269 -21.64 5.54 -7.30
C ALA A 269 -22.92 4.81 -7.72
N VAL A 270 -22.84 3.49 -7.94
CA VAL A 270 -24.02 2.65 -8.22
C VAL A 270 -24.90 2.52 -6.98
N ALA A 271 -24.31 2.17 -5.84
CA ALA A 271 -25.07 1.91 -4.62
C ALA A 271 -25.79 3.15 -4.07
N LEU A 272 -25.18 4.33 -4.17
CA LEU A 272 -25.78 5.58 -3.70
C LEU A 272 -26.74 6.21 -4.73
N ASN A 273 -26.49 5.96 -6.02
CA ASN A 273 -27.31 6.42 -7.14
C ASN A 273 -27.77 7.89 -7.04
N GLN A 274 -26.88 8.80 -6.66
CA GLN A 274 -27.23 10.21 -6.38
C GLN A 274 -27.85 10.93 -7.59
N ASP A 275 -27.49 10.51 -8.81
CA ASP A 275 -27.96 11.09 -10.07
C ASP A 275 -29.06 10.25 -10.76
N GLU A 276 -29.62 9.24 -10.08
CA GLU A 276 -30.69 8.38 -10.60
C GLU A 276 -30.38 7.68 -11.95
N GLN A 277 -29.09 7.37 -12.20
CA GLN A 277 -28.62 6.74 -13.44
C GLN A 277 -28.67 5.19 -13.42
N PHE A 278 -28.90 4.60 -12.25
CA PHE A 278 -28.87 3.15 -12.04
C PHE A 278 -30.24 2.59 -11.66
N SER A 279 -30.53 1.37 -12.13
CA SER A 279 -31.78 0.66 -11.82
C SER A 279 -31.81 0.16 -10.38
N ALA A 280 -32.99 -0.20 -9.89
CA ALA A 280 -33.13 -0.82 -8.56
C ALA A 280 -32.34 -2.13 -8.42
N HIS A 281 -32.23 -2.92 -9.49
CA HIS A 281 -31.48 -4.16 -9.51
C HIS A 281 -29.95 -3.90 -9.46
N GLU A 282 -29.47 -2.91 -10.21
CA GLU A 282 -28.06 -2.48 -10.18
C GLU A 282 -27.66 -1.98 -8.79
N ILE A 283 -28.49 -1.15 -8.17
CA ILE A 283 -28.29 -0.65 -6.80
C ILE A 283 -28.21 -1.82 -5.82
N HIS A 284 -29.18 -2.73 -5.85
CA HIS A 284 -29.24 -3.86 -4.93
C HIS A 284 -28.00 -4.76 -5.03
N MET A 285 -27.58 -5.08 -6.26
CA MET A 285 -26.38 -5.89 -6.49
C MET A 285 -25.10 -5.15 -6.09
N ALA A 286 -25.03 -3.84 -6.33
CA ALA A 286 -23.89 -3.04 -5.90
C ALA A 286 -23.77 -2.98 -4.38
N GLU A 287 -24.88 -2.80 -3.66
CA GLU A 287 -24.88 -2.84 -2.19
C GLU A 287 -24.43 -4.20 -1.64
N ILE A 288 -24.84 -5.31 -2.26
CA ILE A 288 -24.39 -6.66 -1.87
C ILE A 288 -22.86 -6.75 -2.03
N GLU A 289 -22.32 -6.29 -3.15
CA GLU A 289 -20.89 -6.30 -3.39
C GLU A 289 -20.14 -5.38 -2.40
N VAL A 290 -20.65 -4.17 -2.12
CA VAL A 290 -20.07 -3.26 -1.11
C VAL A 290 -19.97 -3.97 0.24
N ARG A 291 -21.08 -4.56 0.71
CA ARG A 291 -21.11 -5.30 1.99
C ARG A 291 -20.16 -6.51 1.98
N SER A 292 -20.07 -7.23 0.87
CA SER A 292 -19.16 -8.36 0.69
C SER A 292 -17.70 -7.93 0.84
N ARG A 293 -17.28 -6.90 0.08
CA ARG A 293 -15.93 -6.32 0.16
C ARG A 293 -15.62 -5.77 1.54
N ASP A 294 -16.59 -5.09 2.14
CA ASP A 294 -16.46 -4.52 3.47
C ASP A 294 -16.20 -5.59 4.53
N SER A 295 -17.01 -6.64 4.53
CA SER A 295 -16.85 -7.77 5.44
C SER A 295 -15.52 -8.52 5.24
N ALA A 296 -15.08 -8.70 3.98
CA ALA A 296 -13.82 -9.35 3.66
C ALA A 296 -12.63 -8.52 4.15
N ALA A 297 -12.67 -7.20 3.98
CA ALA A 297 -11.64 -6.29 4.45
C ALA A 297 -11.59 -6.23 5.99
N ILE A 298 -12.73 -6.19 6.68
CA ILE A 298 -12.79 -6.25 8.15
C ILE A 298 -12.19 -7.58 8.64
N LYS A 299 -12.56 -8.70 8.02
CA LYS A 299 -12.02 -10.02 8.37
C LYS A 299 -10.50 -10.08 8.15
N ALA A 300 -10.00 -9.52 7.06
CA ALA A 300 -8.56 -9.45 6.79
C ALA A 300 -7.83 -8.60 7.84
N SER A 301 -8.38 -7.44 8.22
CA SER A 301 -7.84 -6.61 9.29
C SER A 301 -7.82 -7.34 10.62
N PHE A 302 -8.91 -8.03 10.99
CA PHE A 302 -8.96 -8.84 12.21
C PHE A 302 -7.91 -9.94 12.22
N GLN A 303 -7.78 -10.68 11.12
CA GLN A 303 -6.81 -11.78 11.00
C GLN A 303 -5.36 -11.31 10.97
N SER A 304 -5.08 -10.11 10.45
CA SER A 304 -3.71 -9.58 10.34
C SER A 304 -3.24 -8.87 11.61
N THR A 305 -4.16 -8.54 12.51
CA THR A 305 -3.91 -7.80 13.76
C THR A 305 -4.26 -8.58 15.02
N SER A 306 -4.54 -9.90 14.90
CA SER A 306 -4.93 -10.76 16.03
C SER A 306 -3.91 -10.78 17.17
N ASP A 307 -2.64 -10.61 16.81
CA ASP A 307 -1.51 -10.70 17.74
C ASP A 307 -1.03 -9.32 18.21
N ASP A 308 -1.64 -8.24 17.71
CA ASP A 308 -1.31 -6.86 18.06
C ASP A 308 -2.37 -6.28 19.01
N PRO A 309 -2.02 -6.04 20.28
CA PRO A 309 -2.89 -5.37 21.24
C PRO A 309 -3.37 -3.99 20.74
N GLY A 310 -4.53 -3.97 20.09
CA GLY A 310 -5.19 -2.73 19.63
C GLY A 310 -5.03 -2.50 18.14
N GLY A 311 -4.31 -3.41 17.47
CA GLY A 311 -4.13 -3.38 16.02
C GLY A 311 -5.47 -3.41 15.27
N PHE A 312 -6.47 -4.16 15.75
CA PHE A 312 -7.79 -4.19 15.09
C PHE A 312 -8.50 -2.84 15.13
N GLY A 313 -8.56 -2.18 16.29
CA GLY A 313 -9.19 -0.86 16.45
C GLY A 313 -8.50 0.19 15.58
N LYS A 314 -7.16 0.22 15.61
CA LYS A 314 -6.36 1.05 14.72
C LYS A 314 -6.63 0.75 13.23
N ALA A 315 -6.66 -0.52 12.82
CA ALA A 315 -6.93 -0.91 11.44
C ALA A 315 -8.32 -0.43 10.97
N MET A 316 -9.33 -0.45 11.84
CA MET A 316 -10.66 0.09 11.51
C MET A 316 -10.64 1.61 11.38
N ILE A 317 -9.94 2.33 12.26
CA ILE A 317 -9.76 3.79 12.17
C ILE A 317 -9.02 4.15 10.87
N THR A 318 -7.92 3.44 10.55
CA THR A 318 -7.18 3.63 9.30
C THR A 318 -8.04 3.34 8.08
N ARG A 319 -8.87 2.30 8.13
CA ARG A 319 -9.78 1.95 7.03
C ARG A 319 -10.81 3.04 6.80
N TYR A 320 -11.48 3.52 7.85
CA TYR A 320 -12.40 4.64 7.75
C TYR A 320 -11.71 5.87 7.13
N ALA A 321 -10.53 6.21 7.63
CA ALA A 321 -9.78 7.37 7.17
C ALA A 321 -9.31 7.24 5.70
N GLY A 322 -9.04 6.03 5.22
CA GLY A 322 -8.65 5.74 3.84
C GLY A 322 -9.80 5.73 2.82
N MET A 323 -11.05 5.65 3.28
CA MET A 323 -12.23 5.69 2.43
C MET A 323 -12.60 7.13 2.04
N THR A 324 -13.14 7.32 0.84
CA THR A 324 -13.81 8.57 0.46
C THR A 324 -15.15 8.72 1.18
N THR A 325 -15.73 9.93 1.16
CA THR A 325 -17.04 10.20 1.76
C THR A 325 -18.13 9.27 1.19
N GLU A 326 -18.10 9.03 -0.12
CA GLU A 326 -19.09 8.19 -0.80
C GLU A 326 -18.88 6.71 -0.48
N GLU A 327 -17.63 6.24 -0.42
CA GLU A 327 -17.30 4.87 0.02
C GLU A 327 -17.79 4.61 1.45
N ARG A 328 -17.59 5.57 2.37
CA ARG A 328 -18.08 5.50 3.75
C ARG A 328 -19.61 5.42 3.79
N GLN A 329 -20.29 6.29 3.04
CA GLN A 329 -21.74 6.35 3.01
C GLN A 329 -22.35 5.06 2.44
N ALA A 330 -21.84 4.57 1.31
CA ALA A 330 -22.32 3.34 0.67
C ALA A 330 -22.12 2.10 1.57
N SER A 331 -21.03 2.09 2.34
CA SER A 331 -20.68 1.00 3.25
C SER A 331 -21.31 1.14 4.64
N GLY A 332 -22.07 2.22 4.91
CA GLY A 332 -22.70 2.48 6.21
C GLY A 332 -21.76 2.93 7.33
N TRP A 333 -20.53 3.35 7.00
CA TRP A 333 -19.59 3.89 7.97
C TRP A 333 -19.97 5.33 8.33
N THR A 334 -20.22 5.58 9.62
CA THR A 334 -20.66 6.89 10.10
C THR A 334 -19.56 7.63 10.88
N PRO A 335 -19.55 8.97 10.87
CA PRO A 335 -18.66 9.76 11.73
C PRO A 335 -18.83 9.44 13.22
N ALA A 336 -20.05 9.08 13.66
CA ALA A 336 -20.31 8.68 15.03
C ALA A 336 -19.64 7.35 15.39
N ALA A 337 -19.74 6.35 14.50
CA ALA A 337 -19.03 5.08 14.68
C ALA A 337 -17.51 5.29 14.70
N TYR A 338 -17.00 6.15 13.81
CA TYR A 338 -15.58 6.56 13.82
C TYR A 338 -15.16 7.19 15.15
N ALA A 339 -15.89 8.19 15.63
CA ALA A 339 -15.60 8.86 16.90
C ALA A 339 -15.55 7.86 18.06
N LYS A 340 -16.48 6.89 18.09
CA LYS A 340 -16.48 5.82 19.10
C LYS A 340 -15.29 4.88 19.00
N MET A 341 -14.86 4.50 17.80
CA MET A 341 -13.65 3.69 17.64
C MET A 341 -12.40 4.42 18.14
N VAL A 342 -12.26 5.72 17.83
CA VAL A 342 -11.15 6.55 18.32
C VAL A 342 -11.18 6.66 19.85
N GLU A 343 -12.35 6.93 20.44
CA GLU A 343 -12.54 7.02 21.89
C GLU A 343 -12.16 5.71 22.61
N LEU A 344 -12.59 4.56 22.08
CA LEU A 344 -12.28 3.25 22.61
C LEU A 344 -10.77 2.94 22.53
N GLN A 345 -10.14 3.30 21.42
CA GLN A 345 -8.70 3.10 21.23
C GLN A 345 -7.88 3.98 22.19
N ALA A 346 -8.24 5.26 22.33
CA ALA A 346 -7.57 6.16 23.27
C ALA A 346 -7.77 5.70 24.74
N SER A 347 -8.94 5.17 25.08
CA SER A 347 -9.21 4.62 26.41
C SER A 347 -8.34 3.40 26.71
N ARG A 348 -8.13 2.54 25.72
CA ARG A 348 -7.24 1.38 25.81
C ARG A 348 -5.79 1.80 26.07
N GLU A 349 -5.29 2.79 25.33
CA GLU A 349 -3.93 3.31 25.52
C GLU A 349 -3.75 3.87 26.93
N LYS A 350 -4.71 4.65 27.42
CA LYS A 350 -4.70 5.15 28.81
C LYS A 350 -4.68 4.02 29.83
N LEU A 351 -5.51 2.98 29.64
CA LEU A 351 -5.49 1.81 30.51
C LEU A 351 -4.11 1.12 30.49
N SER A 352 -3.50 0.97 29.32
CA SER A 352 -2.16 0.38 29.23
C SER A 352 -1.09 1.21 29.95
N GLN A 353 -1.21 2.54 29.96
CA GLN A 353 -0.31 3.43 30.70
C GLN A 353 -0.51 3.35 32.22
N MET A 354 -1.72 2.97 32.67
CA MET A 354 -2.02 2.80 34.09
C MET A 354 -1.48 1.51 34.69
N PHE A 355 -0.98 0.56 33.87
CA PHE A 355 -0.45 -0.71 34.36
C PHE A 355 0.95 -0.96 33.80
N ASN A 356 1.88 -1.31 34.69
CA ASN A 356 3.21 -1.80 34.31
C ASN A 356 3.08 -3.17 33.60
N ALA A 357 4.13 -3.57 32.87
CA ALA A 357 4.18 -4.87 32.18
C ALA A 357 3.99 -6.10 33.10
N ASN A 358 4.17 -5.94 34.41
CA ASN A 358 3.94 -6.96 35.43
C ASN A 358 2.50 -6.94 36.01
N GLY A 359 1.60 -6.13 35.45
CA GLY A 359 0.21 -6.01 35.88
C GLY A 359 -0.03 -5.17 37.14
N SER A 360 1.01 -4.57 37.74
CA SER A 360 0.83 -3.62 38.83
C SER A 360 0.37 -2.26 38.27
N MET A 361 -0.36 -1.48 39.05
CA MET A 361 -0.66 -0.10 38.69
C MET A 361 0.66 0.68 38.51
N ALA A 362 0.82 1.43 37.43
CA ALA A 362 1.89 2.40 37.27
C ALA A 362 1.71 3.43 38.39
N GLY A 363 2.71 3.57 39.26
CA GLY A 363 2.58 4.38 40.48
C GLY A 363 2.21 5.83 40.16
N PRO A 364 1.51 6.55 41.07
CA PRO A 364 1.35 8.00 40.91
C PRO A 364 2.74 8.64 40.80
N PRO A 365 2.90 9.71 40.00
CA PRO A 365 4.17 10.42 39.89
C PRO A 365 4.68 10.74 41.29
N SER A 366 5.89 10.28 41.61
CA SER A 366 6.44 10.52 42.94
C SER A 366 6.84 11.99 43.04
N LEU A 367 6.68 12.58 44.22
CA LEU A 367 7.12 13.96 44.51
C LEU A 367 8.63 14.19 44.26
N LEU A 368 9.42 13.13 44.03
CA LEU A 368 10.83 13.20 43.68
C LEU A 368 11.09 13.45 42.18
N ASP A 369 10.10 13.29 41.30
CA ASP A 369 10.24 13.63 39.87
C ASP A 369 10.02 15.14 39.59
N TYR A 370 9.70 15.92 40.63
CA TYR A 370 9.48 17.37 40.59
C TYR A 370 10.53 18.17 41.37
N LEU A 371 11.59 17.52 41.87
CA LEU A 371 12.80 18.14 42.44
C LEU A 371 13.97 17.94 41.49
#